data_AF-A0A9K3H5W4-F1
#
_entry.id   AF-A0A9K3H5W4-F1
#
_cell.length_a   1.000
_cell.length_b   1.000
_cell.length_c   1.000
_cell.angle_alpha   90.00
_cell.angle_beta   90.00
_cell.angle_gamma   90.00
#
_symmetry.space_group_name_H-M   'P 1'
#
loop_
_entity.id
_entity.type
_entity.pdbx_description
1 polymer ?
#
loop_
_entity_poly.entity_id
_entity_poly.type
_entity_poly.pdbx_seq_one_letter_code
_entity_poly.pdbx_strand_id
1 'polypeptide(L)'
;MNVACYLSDPPKGFEMYKSMIVGLNTCRLAHSLRENPVIREDWIKHFWDNATAKKGDVVIKSKVQGKEVSVSEQDIREVLLFGDEASDPVEYSREKVMEVLEKMSYEGACPPPMTKKLLHPYWRFLAHIYLVCISGNKNVLDKLTLKQTSGVVSLVEGWKYNYSKSVFDDMLANVKTINEKYRYKFPRFI
;
A
#
# COMPACT_ATOMS: atom_id res chain seq x y z
N MET A 1 14.73 -3.09 6.09
CA MET A 1 15.06 -2.10 5.03
C MET A 1 13.73 -1.52 4.58
N ASN A 2 13.35 -0.42 5.21
CA ASN A 2 12.23 0.38 4.76
C ASN A 2 12.77 1.23 3.62
N VAL A 3 12.14 1.12 2.47
CA VAL A 3 12.64 1.74 1.24
C VAL A 3 11.78 2.96 1.01
N ALA A 4 12.28 4.12 1.43
CA ALA A 4 11.76 5.38 0.91
C ALA A 4 11.93 5.33 -0.62
N CYS A 5 10.84 5.52 -1.36
CA CYS A 5 10.93 5.59 -2.80
C CYS A 5 11.50 6.98 -3.13
N TYR A 6 12.80 7.06 -3.45
CA TYR A 6 13.36 8.29 -3.95
C TYR A 6 12.79 8.55 -5.35
N LEU A 7 11.75 9.37 -5.41
CA LEU A 7 11.08 9.79 -6.64
C LEU A 7 11.91 10.82 -7.43
N SER A 8 13.22 10.60 -7.53
CA SER A 8 14.16 11.38 -8.35
C SER A 8 14.09 10.95 -9.82
N ASP A 9 14.72 11.72 -10.71
CA ASP A 9 14.81 11.37 -12.13
C ASP A 9 15.37 9.93 -12.32
N PRO A 10 14.82 9.17 -13.29
CA PRO A 10 15.25 7.81 -13.52
C PRO A 10 16.71 7.79 -14.03
N PRO A 11 17.46 6.70 -13.75
CA PRO A 11 18.81 6.55 -14.29
C PRO A 11 18.79 6.49 -15.83
N LYS A 12 19.93 6.79 -16.46
CA LYS A 12 20.09 6.74 -17.91
C LYS A 12 19.66 5.38 -18.47
N GLY A 13 18.87 5.37 -19.54
CA GLY A 13 18.28 4.17 -20.15
C GLY A 13 16.90 3.77 -19.58
N PHE A 14 16.38 4.51 -18.59
CA PHE A 14 15.07 4.30 -17.97
C PHE A 14 14.13 5.50 -18.15
N GLU A 15 14.36 6.32 -19.18
CA GLU A 15 13.64 7.57 -19.45
C GLU A 15 12.13 7.34 -19.63
N MET A 16 11.72 6.14 -20.07
CA MET A 16 10.30 5.76 -20.18
C MET A 16 9.54 5.85 -18.86
N TYR A 17 10.21 5.82 -17.71
CA TYR A 17 9.58 5.94 -16.39
C TYR A 17 9.51 7.39 -15.88
N LYS A 18 10.05 8.37 -16.63
CA LYS A 18 10.08 9.77 -16.19
C LYS A 18 8.67 10.31 -15.93
N SER A 19 7.73 10.05 -16.84
CA SER A 19 6.33 10.43 -16.66
C SER A 19 5.67 9.74 -15.47
N MET A 20 6.04 8.47 -15.19
CA MET A 20 5.54 7.74 -14.03
C MET A 20 6.05 8.34 -12.72
N ILE A 21 7.34 8.71 -12.67
CA ILE A 21 7.92 9.38 -11.51
C ILE A 21 7.27 10.74 -11.28
N VAL A 22 7.02 11.52 -12.34
CA VAL A 22 6.25 12.77 -12.24
C VAL A 22 4.84 12.49 -11.69
N GLY A 23 4.15 11.49 -12.22
CA GLY A 23 2.82 11.09 -11.74
C GLY A 23 2.81 10.68 -10.27
N LEU A 24 3.77 9.87 -9.82
CA LEU A 24 3.94 9.47 -8.41
C LEU A 24 4.25 10.66 -7.50
N ASN A 25 4.96 11.66 -8.02
CA ASN A 25 5.30 12.89 -7.32
C ASN A 25 4.11 13.85 -7.16
N THR A 26 3.03 13.66 -7.93
CA THR A 26 1.82 14.49 -7.89
C THR A 26 0.58 13.74 -7.47
N CYS A 27 0.67 12.42 -7.28
CA CYS A 27 -0.48 11.61 -6.89
C CYS A 27 -0.76 11.71 -5.39
N ARG A 28 -1.89 11.14 -4.99
CA ARG A 28 -2.36 11.12 -3.60
C ARG A 28 -1.43 10.39 -2.63
N LEU A 29 -0.54 9.52 -3.14
CA LEU A 29 0.44 8.81 -2.33
C LEU A 29 1.75 9.59 -2.14
N ALA A 30 1.91 10.74 -2.82
CA ALA A 30 3.19 11.45 -2.89
C ALA A 30 3.76 11.78 -1.50
N HIS A 31 2.91 12.15 -0.53
CA HIS A 31 3.35 12.40 0.84
C HIS A 31 4.00 11.14 1.44
N SER A 32 3.23 10.04 1.55
CA SER A 32 3.74 8.76 2.06
C SER A 32 4.96 8.19 1.34
N LEU A 33 5.14 8.50 0.04
CA LEU A 33 6.26 8.01 -0.75
C LEU A 33 7.54 8.82 -0.53
N ARG A 34 7.41 10.09 -0.14
CA ARG A 34 8.51 11.04 0.02
C ARG A 34 8.96 11.19 1.48
N GLU A 35 8.04 11.02 2.42
CA GLU A 35 8.38 11.10 3.84
C GLU A 35 9.48 10.09 4.18
N ASN A 36 10.44 10.55 4.98
CA ASN A 36 11.58 9.76 5.43
C ASN A 36 11.78 9.99 6.93
N PRO A 37 10.83 9.53 7.77
CA PRO A 37 10.88 9.74 9.20
C PRO A 37 12.04 8.93 9.81
N VAL A 38 12.46 9.30 11.03
CA VAL A 38 13.46 8.51 11.76
C VAL A 38 12.82 7.22 12.27
N ILE A 39 13.21 6.11 11.66
CA ILE A 39 12.67 4.78 11.98
C ILE A 39 13.35 4.23 13.24
N ARG A 40 12.54 3.96 14.27
CA ARG A 40 12.97 3.25 15.48
C ARG A 40 12.52 1.80 15.40
N GLU A 41 13.41 0.90 14.96
CA GLU A 41 13.08 -0.52 14.78
C GLU A 41 12.60 -1.20 16.07
N ASP A 42 13.14 -0.79 17.22
CA ASP A 42 12.73 -1.27 18.54
C ASP A 42 11.30 -0.87 18.87
N TRP A 43 10.86 0.33 18.49
CA TRP A 43 9.49 0.81 18.72
C TRP A 43 8.50 0.03 17.86
N ILE A 44 8.85 -0.24 16.60
CA ILE A 44 8.05 -1.05 15.69
C ILE A 44 7.90 -2.48 16.23
N LYS A 45 8.99 -3.07 16.72
CA LYS A 45 8.95 -4.41 17.36
C LYS A 45 8.05 -4.41 18.59
N HIS A 46 8.27 -3.48 19.53
CA HIS A 46 7.42 -3.34 20.72
C HIS A 46 5.94 -3.15 20.36
N PHE A 47 5.65 -2.32 19.35
CA PHE A 47 4.28 -2.13 18.89
C PHE A 47 3.68 -3.46 18.43
N TRP A 48 4.36 -4.20 17.58
CA TRP A 48 3.80 -5.44 17.02
C TRP A 48 3.74 -6.59 18.02
N ASP A 49 4.66 -6.65 18.99
CA ASP A 49 4.69 -7.68 20.03
C ASP A 49 3.53 -7.52 21.02
N ASN A 50 3.09 -6.28 21.24
CA ASN A 50 2.00 -5.94 22.16
C ASN A 50 0.67 -5.62 21.44
N ALA A 51 0.64 -5.71 20.10
CA ALA A 51 -0.53 -5.34 19.32
C ALA A 51 -1.69 -6.31 19.56
N THR A 52 -2.87 -5.76 19.82
CA THR A 52 -4.12 -6.50 20.02
C THR A 52 -5.24 -5.87 19.21
N ALA A 53 -5.96 -6.73 18.46
CA ALA A 53 -7.14 -6.36 17.70
C ALA A 53 -7.96 -7.62 17.34
N LYS A 54 -9.28 -7.51 17.38
CA LYS A 54 -10.24 -8.50 16.89
C LYS A 54 -10.63 -8.18 15.44
N LYS A 55 -11.30 -9.13 14.78
CA LYS A 55 -11.82 -8.90 13.43
C LYS A 55 -12.97 -7.90 13.52
N GLY A 56 -12.91 -6.81 12.75
CA GLY A 56 -13.92 -5.76 12.78
C GLY A 56 -13.64 -4.64 13.78
N ASP A 57 -12.52 -4.70 14.51
CA ASP A 57 -12.10 -3.60 15.35
C ASP A 57 -11.73 -2.39 14.50
N VAL A 58 -12.10 -1.20 14.98
CA VAL A 58 -11.79 0.09 14.36
C VAL A 58 -10.48 0.69 14.87
N VAL A 59 -9.84 0.03 15.84
CA VAL A 59 -8.59 0.45 16.48
C VAL A 59 -7.71 -0.77 16.78
N ILE A 60 -6.41 -0.65 16.53
CA ILE A 60 -5.37 -1.56 17.03
C ILE A 60 -4.78 -0.94 18.30
N LYS A 61 -4.79 -1.67 19.41
CA LYS A 61 -4.17 -1.23 20.67
C LYS A 61 -2.83 -1.90 20.87
N SER A 62 -1.85 -1.17 21.39
CA SER A 62 -0.53 -1.70 21.71
C SER A 62 0.13 -0.91 22.86
N LYS A 63 1.34 -1.34 23.23
CA LYS A 63 2.19 -0.70 24.23
C LYS A 63 3.62 -0.57 23.70
N VAL A 64 4.13 0.66 23.62
CA VAL A 64 5.49 0.96 23.15
C VAL A 64 6.25 1.67 24.26
N GLN A 65 7.38 1.09 24.67
CA GLN A 65 8.21 1.64 25.77
C GLN A 65 7.41 1.99 27.04
N GLY A 66 6.46 1.14 27.42
CA GLY A 66 5.64 1.36 28.61
C GLY A 66 4.41 2.26 28.40
N LYS A 67 4.30 2.94 27.26
CA LYS A 67 3.17 3.84 26.95
C LYS A 67 2.12 3.13 26.09
N GLU A 68 0.86 3.30 26.44
CA GLU A 68 -0.25 2.81 25.62
C GLU A 68 -0.35 3.62 24.33
N VAL A 69 -0.56 2.92 23.23
CA VAL A 69 -0.72 3.51 21.90
C VAL A 69 -1.90 2.85 21.18
N SER A 70 -2.60 3.63 20.37
CA SER A 70 -3.68 3.16 19.52
C SER A 70 -3.49 3.65 18.09
N VAL A 71 -3.86 2.82 17.12
CA VAL A 71 -3.86 3.18 15.69
C VAL A 71 -5.23 2.85 15.11
N SER A 72 -5.83 3.82 14.45
CA SER A 72 -7.11 3.72 13.73
C SER A 72 -6.94 4.07 12.25
N GLU A 73 -7.99 3.85 11.47
CA GLU A 73 -8.06 4.34 10.07
C GLU A 73 -7.89 5.87 10.00
N GLN A 74 -8.40 6.61 10.99
CA GLN A 74 -8.30 8.07 11.04
C GLN A 74 -6.86 8.52 11.28
N ASP A 75 -6.13 7.86 12.19
CA ASP A 75 -4.72 8.19 12.44
C ASP A 75 -3.88 7.99 11.17
N ILE A 76 -4.15 6.92 10.41
CA ILE A 76 -3.47 6.66 9.13
C ILE A 76 -3.78 7.77 8.12
N ARG A 77 -5.03 8.22 8.04
CA ARG A 77 -5.45 9.30 7.14
C ARG A 77 -4.75 10.62 7.46
N GLU A 78 -4.68 10.96 8.75
CA GLU A 78 -4.07 12.20 9.23
C GLU A 78 -2.54 12.21 9.08
N VAL A 79 -1.90 11.06 9.20
CA VAL A 79 -0.43 10.93 9.08
C VAL A 79 0.02 10.76 7.64
N LEU A 80 -0.67 9.95 6.82
CA LEU A 80 -0.23 9.63 5.45
C LEU A 80 -0.82 10.55 4.38
N LEU A 81 -1.83 11.36 4.74
CA LEU A 81 -2.39 12.42 3.90
C LEU A 81 -2.81 11.96 2.49
N PHE A 82 -3.44 10.79 2.39
CA PHE A 82 -3.91 10.23 1.12
C PHE A 82 -5.04 11.05 0.47
N GLY A 83 -5.65 12.00 1.17
CA GLY A 83 -6.78 12.78 0.67
C GLY A 83 -7.97 11.88 0.29
N ASP A 84 -8.22 10.87 1.10
CA ASP A 84 -9.33 9.94 0.99
C ASP A 84 -10.34 10.11 2.12
N GLU A 85 -11.55 9.64 1.90
CA GLU A 85 -12.65 9.73 2.87
C GLU A 85 -13.06 8.35 3.38
N ALA A 86 -13.61 8.28 4.59
CA ALA A 86 -14.08 7.02 5.17
C ALA A 86 -15.19 6.35 4.33
N SER A 87 -15.94 7.14 3.56
CA SER A 87 -16.99 6.69 2.65
C SER A 87 -16.48 6.21 1.28
N ASP A 88 -15.20 6.45 0.97
CA ASP A 88 -14.63 6.03 -0.31
C ASP A 88 -14.51 4.49 -0.38
N PRO A 89 -14.66 3.89 -1.58
CA PRO A 89 -14.58 2.45 -1.74
C PRO A 89 -13.15 1.93 -1.50
N VAL A 90 -13.06 0.70 -0.96
CA VAL A 90 -11.78 -0.05 -0.82
C VAL A 90 -11.59 -1.12 -1.90
N GLU A 91 -12.64 -1.41 -2.67
CA GLU A 91 -12.63 -2.41 -3.73
C GLU A 91 -13.67 -2.02 -4.78
N TYR A 92 -13.33 -2.15 -6.06
CA TYR A 92 -14.26 -1.97 -7.17
C TYR A 92 -14.70 -3.32 -7.75
N SER A 93 -15.76 -3.30 -8.57
CA SER A 93 -16.19 -4.49 -9.30
C SER A 93 -15.10 -4.98 -10.26
N ARG A 94 -15.09 -6.29 -10.54
CA ARG A 94 -14.10 -6.92 -11.41
C ARG A 94 -14.14 -6.33 -12.80
N GLU A 95 -15.34 -6.10 -13.31
CA GLU A 95 -15.61 -5.56 -14.65
C GLU A 95 -15.00 -4.16 -14.78
N LYS A 96 -15.23 -3.30 -13.77
CA LYS A 96 -14.67 -1.94 -13.74
C LYS A 96 -13.14 -1.93 -13.68
N VAL A 97 -12.55 -2.84 -12.89
CA VAL A 97 -11.09 -2.98 -12.81
C VAL A 97 -10.51 -3.47 -14.13
N MET A 98 -11.17 -4.42 -14.80
CA MET A 98 -10.70 -4.99 -16.06
C MET A 98 -10.63 -3.99 -17.20
N GLU A 99 -11.63 -3.12 -17.32
CA GLU A 99 -11.63 -2.07 -18.34
C GLU A 99 -10.35 -1.22 -18.29
N VAL A 100 -9.86 -0.93 -17.09
CA VAL A 100 -8.61 -0.18 -16.90
C VAL A 100 -7.38 -1.04 -17.16
N LEU A 101 -7.39 -2.31 -16.71
CA LEU A 101 -6.28 -3.22 -16.96
C LEU A 101 -6.04 -3.47 -18.46
N GLU A 102 -7.10 -3.54 -19.25
CA GLU A 102 -7.02 -3.62 -20.72
C GLU A 102 -6.34 -2.37 -21.31
N LYS A 103 -6.71 -1.16 -20.84
CA LYS A 103 -6.03 0.10 -21.20
C LYS A 103 -4.57 0.13 -20.77
N MET A 104 -4.24 -0.56 -19.68
CA MET A 104 -2.87 -0.74 -19.17
C MET A 104 -2.10 -1.87 -19.88
N SER A 105 -2.62 -2.42 -20.98
CA SER A 105 -2.00 -3.51 -21.73
C SER A 105 -1.69 -4.74 -20.87
N TYR A 106 -2.65 -5.15 -20.04
CA TYR A 106 -2.56 -6.38 -19.26
C TYR A 106 -2.89 -7.61 -20.12
N GLU A 107 -2.00 -8.61 -20.11
CA GLU A 107 -2.11 -9.80 -20.97
C GLU A 107 -2.68 -11.03 -20.25
N GLY A 108 -3.12 -10.90 -19.00
CA GLY A 108 -3.61 -12.03 -18.20
C GLY A 108 -5.12 -12.27 -18.28
N ALA A 109 -5.54 -13.50 -17.98
CA ALA A 109 -6.95 -13.85 -17.84
C ALA A 109 -7.61 -13.23 -16.58
N CYS A 110 -8.94 -13.12 -16.59
CA CYS A 110 -9.76 -12.55 -15.51
C CYS A 110 -10.68 -13.61 -14.86
N PRO A 111 -10.95 -13.61 -13.52
CA PRO A 111 -10.57 -12.62 -12.50
C PRO A 111 -9.59 -13.23 -11.43
N PRO A 112 -9.34 -12.58 -10.26
CA PRO A 112 -8.07 -12.55 -9.50
C PRO A 112 -7.45 -13.90 -9.08
N PRO A 113 -6.13 -13.90 -8.76
CA PRO A 113 -5.27 -12.72 -8.58
C PRO A 113 -4.64 -12.17 -9.88
N MET A 114 -4.60 -10.84 -10.00
CA MET A 114 -3.89 -10.16 -11.09
C MET A 114 -2.39 -10.49 -10.98
N THR A 115 -1.78 -10.90 -12.09
CA THR A 115 -0.36 -11.24 -12.12
C THR A 115 0.45 -10.05 -12.63
N LYS A 116 1.18 -9.37 -11.73
CA LYS A 116 1.98 -8.17 -12.01
C LYS A 116 2.92 -8.33 -13.22
N LYS A 117 3.48 -9.54 -13.42
CA LYS A 117 4.38 -9.86 -14.54
C LYS A 117 3.72 -9.77 -15.92
N LEU A 118 2.39 -9.76 -16.01
CA LEU A 118 1.63 -9.65 -17.26
C LEU A 118 1.22 -8.20 -17.57
N LEU A 119 1.64 -7.24 -16.75
CA LEU A 119 1.52 -5.81 -17.08
C LEU A 119 2.71 -5.37 -17.94
N HIS A 120 2.46 -4.43 -18.85
CA HIS A 120 3.51 -3.67 -19.52
C HIS A 120 4.50 -3.07 -18.49
N PRO A 121 5.82 -3.06 -18.75
CA PRO A 121 6.83 -2.65 -17.77
C PRO A 121 6.57 -1.31 -17.07
N TYR A 122 6.02 -0.34 -17.81
CA TYR A 122 5.60 0.96 -17.26
C TYR A 122 4.61 0.83 -16.08
N TRP A 123 3.51 0.10 -16.29
CA TRP A 123 2.49 -0.12 -15.27
C TRP A 123 2.90 -1.14 -14.21
N ARG A 124 3.76 -2.08 -14.59
CA ARG A 124 4.38 -3.03 -13.66
C ARG A 124 5.16 -2.32 -12.57
N PHE A 125 5.86 -1.24 -12.91
CA PHE A 125 6.57 -0.41 -11.96
C PHE A 125 5.61 0.25 -10.95
N LEU A 126 4.50 0.84 -11.41
CA LEU A 126 3.47 1.40 -10.52
C LEU A 126 2.91 0.35 -9.55
N ALA A 127 2.52 -0.83 -10.07
CA ALA A 127 2.01 -1.92 -9.24
C ALA A 127 3.07 -2.41 -8.24
N HIS A 128 4.35 -2.36 -8.60
CA HIS A 128 5.44 -2.69 -7.69
C HIS A 128 5.58 -1.67 -6.56
N ILE A 129 5.57 -0.37 -6.87
CA ILE A 129 5.61 0.71 -5.87
C ILE A 129 4.44 0.58 -4.90
N TYR A 130 3.21 0.42 -5.42
CA TYR A 130 2.03 0.26 -4.58
C TYR A 130 2.13 -0.94 -3.62
N LEU A 131 2.57 -2.10 -4.12
CA LEU A 131 2.73 -3.31 -3.32
C LEU A 131 3.85 -3.24 -2.28
N VAL A 132 4.92 -2.51 -2.58
CA VAL A 132 6.10 -2.43 -1.69
C VAL A 132 5.91 -1.34 -0.65
N CYS A 133 5.38 -0.20 -1.06
CA CYS A 133 5.31 0.99 -0.22
C CYS A 133 3.97 1.07 0.53
N ILE A 134 2.84 0.73 -0.07
CA ILE A 134 1.51 1.02 0.50
C ILE A 134 0.85 -0.23 1.08
N SER A 135 0.71 -1.28 0.28
CA SER A 135 -0.08 -2.46 0.68
C SER A 135 0.72 -3.48 1.50
N GLY A 136 0.02 -4.21 2.37
CA GLY A 136 0.51 -5.40 3.01
C GLY A 136 0.62 -6.56 2.03
N ASN A 137 1.81 -7.16 1.92
CA ASN A 137 2.00 -8.39 1.15
C ASN A 137 2.62 -9.48 2.02
N LYS A 138 1.89 -10.59 2.20
CA LYS A 138 2.28 -11.68 3.08
C LYS A 138 3.30 -12.63 2.47
N ASN A 139 3.34 -12.85 1.14
CA ASN A 139 4.33 -13.79 0.55
C ASN A 139 4.52 -13.74 -0.99
N VAL A 140 3.61 -13.15 -1.79
CA VAL A 140 3.70 -13.24 -3.26
C VAL A 140 3.72 -11.86 -3.89
N LEU A 141 4.92 -11.35 -4.18
CA LEU A 141 5.13 -10.02 -4.80
C LEU A 141 4.63 -9.92 -6.26
N ASP A 142 4.21 -11.04 -6.84
CA ASP A 142 3.77 -11.13 -8.23
C ASP A 142 2.24 -11.16 -8.39
N LYS A 143 1.47 -11.37 -7.31
CA LYS A 143 0.02 -11.52 -7.35
C LYS A 143 -0.65 -10.42 -6.53
N LEU A 144 -1.61 -9.72 -7.13
CA LEU A 144 -2.41 -8.69 -6.47
C LEU A 144 -3.85 -9.19 -6.27
N THR A 145 -4.38 -8.94 -5.07
CA THR A 145 -5.80 -9.14 -4.75
C THR A 145 -6.67 -8.11 -5.46
N LEU A 146 -7.98 -8.34 -5.53
CA LEU A 146 -8.91 -7.38 -6.14
C LEU A 146 -8.86 -6.00 -5.45
N LYS A 147 -8.82 -5.97 -4.12
CA LYS A 147 -8.55 -4.76 -3.32
C LYS A 147 -7.25 -4.05 -3.73
N GLN A 148 -6.14 -4.78 -3.85
CA GLN A 148 -4.85 -4.20 -4.24
C GLN A 148 -4.88 -3.65 -5.67
N THR A 149 -5.45 -4.42 -6.60
CA THR A 149 -5.61 -3.98 -7.99
C THR A 149 -6.53 -2.76 -8.07
N SER A 150 -7.62 -2.72 -7.29
CA SER A 150 -8.52 -1.56 -7.18
C SER A 150 -7.76 -0.30 -6.79
N GLY A 151 -6.86 -0.40 -5.80
CA GLY A 151 -6.00 0.71 -5.40
C GLY A 151 -5.01 1.16 -6.49
N VAL A 152 -4.46 0.24 -7.27
CA VAL A 152 -3.57 0.58 -8.40
C VAL A 152 -4.34 1.29 -9.50
N VAL A 153 -5.49 0.75 -9.93
CA VAL A 153 -6.28 1.37 -11.01
C VAL A 153 -6.90 2.70 -10.59
N SER A 154 -7.23 2.90 -9.31
CA SER A 154 -7.67 4.22 -8.84
C SER A 154 -6.59 5.28 -8.92
N LEU A 155 -5.31 4.93 -8.81
CA LEU A 155 -4.22 5.89 -9.05
C LEU A 155 -4.11 6.28 -10.51
N VAL A 156 -4.29 5.31 -11.42
CA VAL A 156 -4.22 5.53 -12.87
C VAL A 156 -5.37 6.42 -13.34
N GLU A 157 -6.58 6.15 -12.87
CA GLU A 157 -7.79 6.85 -13.31
C GLU A 157 -8.17 8.07 -12.42
N GLY A 158 -7.46 8.27 -11.30
CA GLY A 158 -7.76 9.35 -10.35
C GLY A 158 -9.05 9.15 -9.53
N TRP A 159 -9.57 7.93 -9.47
CA TRP A 159 -10.80 7.61 -8.74
C TRP A 159 -10.66 7.78 -7.22
N LYS A 160 -11.78 8.03 -6.55
CA LYS A 160 -11.86 8.05 -5.09
C LYS A 160 -11.70 6.64 -4.52
N TYR A 161 -10.72 6.44 -3.64
CA TYR A 161 -10.40 5.16 -3.05
C TYR A 161 -9.89 5.36 -1.63
N ASN A 162 -10.32 4.54 -0.69
CA ASN A 162 -9.91 4.62 0.71
C ASN A 162 -8.61 3.82 0.96
N TYR A 163 -7.48 4.45 0.67
CA TYR A 163 -6.14 3.92 0.93
C TYR A 163 -5.88 3.75 2.43
N SER A 164 -6.35 4.68 3.26
CA SER A 164 -6.23 4.66 4.71
C SER A 164 -6.83 3.38 5.30
N LYS A 165 -8.03 3.02 4.86
CA LYS A 165 -8.70 1.78 5.23
C LYS A 165 -8.01 0.55 4.69
N SER A 166 -7.54 0.60 3.44
CA SER A 166 -6.80 -0.51 2.83
C SER A 166 -5.55 -0.86 3.65
N VAL A 167 -4.79 0.16 4.05
CA VAL A 167 -3.63 0.05 4.94
C VAL A 167 -4.04 -0.47 6.32
N PHE A 168 -5.10 0.09 6.92
CA PHE A 168 -5.57 -0.32 8.24
C PHE A 168 -6.01 -1.80 8.27
N ASP A 169 -6.75 -2.24 7.26
CA ASP A 169 -7.16 -3.64 7.09
C ASP A 169 -5.95 -4.57 6.99
N ASP A 170 -4.91 -4.15 6.27
CA ASP A 170 -3.64 -4.88 6.17
C ASP A 170 -2.91 -4.91 7.54
N MET A 171 -2.95 -3.83 8.32
CA MET A 171 -2.41 -3.79 9.69
C MET A 171 -3.17 -4.75 10.61
N LEU A 172 -4.50 -4.76 10.57
CA LEU A 172 -5.34 -5.71 11.33
C LEU A 172 -5.04 -7.15 10.95
N ALA A 173 -4.85 -7.42 9.66
CA ALA A 173 -4.44 -8.73 9.19
C ALA A 173 -3.03 -9.11 9.66
N ASN A 174 -2.16 -8.12 9.88
CA ASN A 174 -0.81 -8.32 10.38
C ASN A 174 -0.76 -8.67 11.88
N VAL A 175 -1.63 -8.10 12.71
CA VAL A 175 -1.75 -8.43 14.16
C VAL A 175 -1.89 -9.93 14.39
N LYS A 176 -2.67 -10.62 13.54
CA LYS A 176 -2.93 -12.07 13.64
C LYS A 176 -1.85 -12.94 12.99
N THR A 177 -0.82 -12.34 12.42
CA THR A 177 0.22 -13.10 11.70
C THR A 177 1.20 -13.69 12.70
N ILE A 178 1.32 -15.02 12.67
CA ILE A 178 2.20 -15.80 13.57
C ILE A 178 3.68 -15.68 13.16
N ASN A 179 3.93 -15.34 11.90
CA ASN A 179 5.29 -15.25 11.38
C ASN A 179 5.93 -13.90 11.70
N GLU A 180 6.82 -13.91 12.70
CA GLU A 180 7.60 -12.77 13.17
C GLU A 180 8.39 -12.07 12.05
N LYS A 181 8.92 -12.83 11.08
CA LYS A 181 9.67 -12.27 9.93
C LYS A 181 8.83 -11.35 9.06
N TYR A 182 7.51 -11.54 9.03
CA TYR A 182 6.58 -10.68 8.29
C TYR A 182 5.94 -9.62 9.15
N ARG A 183 5.71 -9.92 10.43
CA ARG A 183 5.06 -9.01 11.39
C ARG A 183 5.77 -7.66 11.46
N TYR A 184 7.10 -7.65 11.53
CA TYR A 184 7.88 -6.39 11.65
C TYR A 184 8.18 -5.71 10.31
N LYS A 185 7.76 -6.29 9.18
CA LYS A 185 8.00 -5.74 7.84
C LYS A 185 6.81 -4.95 7.30
N PHE A 186 5.81 -4.67 8.11
CA PHE A 186 4.65 -3.89 7.72
C PHE A 186 4.24 -2.96 8.87
N PRO A 187 3.76 -1.74 8.59
CA PRO A 187 3.85 -1.07 7.30
C PRO A 187 5.29 -0.78 6.85
N ARG A 188 5.51 -0.75 5.52
CA ARG A 188 6.83 -0.46 4.91
C ARG A 188 7.04 1.02 4.58
N PHE A 189 6.00 1.83 4.78
CA PHE A 189 5.98 3.28 4.59
C PHE A 189 6.46 4.07 5.82
N ILE A 190 7.27 3.44 6.69
CA ILE A 190 7.93 4.10 7.83
C ILE A 190 9.41 4.11 7.55
#